data_AF-A0A2V7GD99-F1
#
_entry.id   AF-A0A2V7GD99-F1
#
_cell.length_a   1.000
_cell.length_b   1.000
_cell.length_c   1.000
_cell.angle_alpha   90.00
_cell.angle_beta   90.00
_cell.angle_gamma   90.00
#
_symmetry.space_group_name_H-M   'P 1'
#
loop_
_entity.id
_entity.type
_entity.pdbx_description
1 polymer ?
#
loop_
_entity_poly.entity_id
_entity_poly.type
_entity_poly.pdbx_seq_one_letter_code
_entity_poly.pdbx_strand_id
1 'polypeptide(L)'
;MTLRNPDAARAGGYVLAIAGVLVAIGLIFHPVPSGGFEERPSVLANTPWWGPIHVAIAAGFVLCALGSLLVLVAGGELTRPWFAAWSWGAMTVGMVFFTGVALINGWVMHYLTAHGAPTSVPLLYDAFNRLLLGYGWLGNPLFLAGL
;
A
#
# COMPACT_ATOMS: atom_id res chain seq x y z
N MET A 1 15.13 -8.41 -24.57
CA MET A 1 15.27 -8.26 -23.12
C MET A 1 16.09 -9.40 -22.56
N THR A 2 17.32 -9.15 -22.12
CA THR A 2 18.14 -10.18 -21.45
C THR A 2 17.96 -10.11 -19.94
N LEU A 3 17.38 -11.17 -19.36
CA LEU A 3 17.14 -11.34 -17.93
C LEU A 3 18.13 -12.36 -17.36
N ARG A 4 18.60 -12.15 -16.13
CA ARG A 4 19.49 -13.11 -15.45
C ARG A 4 18.72 -14.35 -14.99
N ASN A 5 17.48 -14.16 -14.52
CA ASN A 5 16.56 -15.24 -14.17
C ASN A 5 15.17 -14.95 -14.78
N PRO A 6 14.87 -15.52 -15.97
CA PRO A 6 13.59 -15.34 -16.66
C PRO A 6 12.37 -15.87 -15.90
N ASP A 7 12.53 -16.94 -15.12
CA ASP A 7 11.44 -17.54 -14.35
C ASP A 7 10.99 -16.63 -13.21
N ALA A 8 11.95 -16.03 -12.50
CA ALA A 8 11.67 -15.02 -11.49
C ALA A 8 10.96 -13.79 -12.09
N ALA A 9 11.35 -13.35 -13.29
CA ALA A 9 10.66 -12.26 -13.98
C ALA A 9 9.22 -12.63 -14.34
N ARG A 10 8.99 -13.85 -14.84
CA ARG A 10 7.66 -14.33 -15.19
C ARG A 10 6.77 -14.45 -13.96
N ALA A 11 7.28 -15.04 -12.88
CA ALA A 11 6.59 -15.10 -11.59
C ALA A 11 6.27 -13.71 -11.06
N GLY A 12 7.25 -12.78 -11.09
CA GLY A 12 7.06 -11.39 -10.69
C GLY A 12 5.96 -10.71 -11.50
N GLY A 13 5.93 -10.89 -12.83
CA GLY A 13 4.88 -10.37 -13.70
C GLY A 13 3.48 -10.90 -13.36
N TYR A 14 3.33 -12.21 -13.13
CA TYR A 14 2.03 -12.79 -12.73
C TYR A 14 1.58 -12.29 -11.35
N VAL A 15 2.50 -12.22 -10.39
CA VAL A 15 2.21 -11.71 -9.04
C VAL A 15 1.76 -10.25 -9.10
N LEU A 16 2.44 -9.40 -9.88
CA LEU A 16 2.07 -7.99 -10.07
C LEU A 16 0.71 -7.84 -10.77
N ALA A 17 0.39 -8.71 -11.74
CA ALA A 17 -0.91 -8.69 -12.39
C ALA A 17 -2.05 -9.00 -11.40
N ILE A 18 -1.89 -10.03 -10.56
CA ILE A 18 -2.87 -10.37 -9.52
C ILE A 18 -2.97 -9.25 -8.49
N ALA A 19 -1.83 -8.70 -8.07
CA ALA A 19 -1.77 -7.56 -7.16
C ALA A 19 -2.58 -6.37 -7.69
N GLY A 20 -2.39 -6.03 -8.97
CA GLY A 20 -3.12 -4.96 -9.64
C GLY A 20 -4.63 -5.19 -9.64
N VAL A 21 -5.09 -6.42 -9.88
CA VAL A 21 -6.52 -6.77 -9.81
C VAL A 21 -7.07 -6.59 -8.40
N LEU A 22 -6.38 -7.08 -7.37
CA LEU A 22 -6.83 -6.97 -5.98
C LEU A 22 -6.90 -5.50 -5.53
N VAL A 23 -5.86 -4.70 -5.84
CA VAL A 23 -5.85 -3.27 -5.52
C VAL A 23 -6.95 -2.55 -6.29
N ALA A 24 -7.12 -2.81 -7.58
CA ALA A 24 -8.16 -2.17 -8.38
C ALA A 24 -9.57 -2.46 -7.87
N ILE A 25 -9.87 -3.73 -7.54
CA ILE A 25 -11.15 -4.13 -6.95
C ILE A 25 -11.35 -3.40 -5.61
N GLY A 26 -10.35 -3.40 -4.74
CA GLY A 26 -10.41 -2.67 -3.47
C GLY A 26 -10.70 -1.18 -3.66
N LEU A 27 -9.99 -0.53 -4.59
CA LEU A 27 -10.15 0.90 -4.88
C LEU A 27 -11.50 1.26 -5.52
N ILE A 28 -12.15 0.35 -6.26
CA ILE A 28 -13.51 0.57 -6.79
C ILE A 28 -14.51 0.75 -5.65
N PHE A 29 -14.35 0.00 -4.57
CA PHE A 29 -15.24 0.05 -3.41
C PHE A 29 -14.75 0.99 -2.30
N HIS A 30 -13.48 1.43 -2.36
CA HIS A 30 -12.93 2.37 -1.41
C HIS A 30 -13.42 3.80 -1.70
N PRO A 31 -13.95 4.53 -0.71
CA PRO A 31 -14.37 5.92 -0.90
C PRO A 31 -13.17 6.80 -1.23
N VAL A 32 -13.38 7.82 -2.08
CA VAL A 32 -12.33 8.77 -2.43
C VAL A 32 -11.96 9.58 -1.19
N PRO A 33 -10.66 9.74 -0.86
CA PRO A 33 -10.23 10.61 0.21
C PRO A 33 -10.77 12.03 -0.01
N SER A 34 -11.45 12.60 0.99
CA SER A 34 -11.94 13.98 0.93
C SER A 34 -11.22 14.81 1.99
N GLY A 35 -10.48 15.84 1.57
CA GLY A 35 -9.77 16.75 2.47
C GLY A 35 -8.32 16.39 2.84
N GLY A 36 -7.65 15.48 2.11
CA GLY A 36 -6.24 15.14 2.31
C GLY A 36 -6.02 13.71 2.78
N PHE A 37 -4.91 13.44 3.48
CA PHE A 37 -4.58 12.13 4.10
C PHE A 37 -5.33 11.88 5.41
N GLU A 38 -6.17 12.81 5.86
CA GLU A 38 -6.89 12.68 7.13
C GLU A 38 -8.03 11.66 7.01
N GLU A 39 -7.93 10.58 7.78
CA GLU A 39 -9.03 9.64 7.97
C GLU A 39 -10.19 10.33 8.67
N ARG A 40 -11.40 10.21 8.10
CA ARG A 40 -12.62 10.79 8.67
C ARG A 40 -13.44 9.69 9.33
N PRO A 41 -13.73 9.78 10.63
CA PRO A 41 -14.55 8.78 11.32
C PRO A 41 -15.92 8.54 10.67
N SER A 42 -16.51 9.56 10.04
CA SER A 42 -17.77 9.42 9.29
C SER A 42 -17.64 8.56 8.03
N VAL A 43 -16.47 8.53 7.38
CA VAL A 43 -16.21 7.67 6.22
C VAL A 43 -16.05 6.22 6.69
N LEU A 44 -15.27 6.01 7.77
CA LEU A 44 -15.10 4.71 8.42
C LEU A 44 -16.42 4.08 8.89
N ALA A 45 -17.33 4.89 9.43
CA ALA A 45 -18.61 4.42 9.96
C ALA A 45 -19.64 4.09 8.86
N ASN A 46 -19.63 4.83 7.75
CA ASN A 46 -20.69 4.76 6.74
C ASN A 46 -20.32 3.95 5.50
N THR A 47 -19.08 3.49 5.38
CA THR A 47 -18.64 2.67 4.25
C THR A 47 -18.88 1.19 4.54
N PRO A 48 -19.78 0.51 3.80
CA PRO A 48 -19.96 -0.92 3.95
C PRO A 48 -18.69 -1.68 3.55
N TRP A 49 -18.46 -2.83 4.17
CA TRP A 49 -17.35 -3.74 3.84
C TRP A 49 -15.94 -3.15 3.98
N TRP A 50 -15.78 -2.16 4.87
CA TRP A 50 -14.49 -1.51 5.12
C TRP A 50 -13.33 -2.50 5.38
N GLY A 51 -13.55 -3.47 6.26
CA GLY A 51 -12.59 -4.54 6.54
C GLY A 51 -12.21 -5.34 5.29
N PRO A 52 -13.18 -5.98 4.59
CA PRO A 52 -12.91 -6.69 3.34
C PRO A 52 -12.19 -5.87 2.25
N ILE A 53 -12.54 -4.59 2.07
CA ILE A 53 -11.86 -3.68 1.14
C ILE A 53 -10.37 -3.56 1.50
N HIS A 54 -10.08 -3.31 2.77
CA HIS A 54 -8.72 -3.15 3.27
C HIS A 54 -7.91 -4.46 3.24
N VAL A 55 -8.53 -5.62 3.38
CA VAL A 55 -7.86 -6.93 3.15
C VAL A 55 -7.45 -7.09 1.71
N ALA A 56 -8.35 -6.80 0.77
CA ALA A 56 -8.06 -6.91 -0.65
C ALA A 56 -6.89 -6.00 -1.04
N ILE A 57 -6.91 -4.75 -0.55
CA ILE A 57 -5.83 -3.78 -0.76
C ILE A 57 -4.53 -4.25 -0.10
N ALA A 58 -4.55 -4.68 1.17
CA ALA A 58 -3.38 -5.16 1.88
C ALA A 58 -2.76 -6.40 1.21
N ALA A 59 -3.58 -7.37 0.79
CA ALA A 59 -3.12 -8.52 0.04
C ALA A 59 -2.48 -8.12 -1.30
N GLY A 60 -3.10 -7.16 -2.00
CA GLY A 60 -2.55 -6.55 -3.20
C GLY A 60 -1.17 -5.93 -2.96
N PHE A 61 -1.00 -5.16 -1.88
CA PHE A 61 0.30 -4.58 -1.52
C PHE A 61 1.35 -5.63 -1.17
N VAL A 62 1.02 -6.66 -0.40
CA VAL A 62 1.94 -7.77 -0.13
C VAL A 62 2.40 -8.45 -1.42
N LEU A 63 1.49 -8.68 -2.37
CA LEU A 63 1.84 -9.22 -3.68
C LEU A 63 2.69 -8.24 -4.49
N CYS A 64 2.41 -6.94 -4.46
CA CYS A 64 3.29 -5.95 -5.09
C CYS A 64 4.71 -5.97 -4.52
N ALA A 65 4.87 -6.13 -3.19
CA ALA A 65 6.17 -6.27 -2.55
C ALA A 65 6.89 -7.54 -3.03
N LEU A 66 6.19 -8.68 -3.05
CA LEU A 66 6.74 -9.94 -3.57
C LEU A 66 7.14 -9.84 -5.04
N GLY A 67 6.27 -9.28 -5.88
CA GLY A 67 6.53 -9.09 -7.31
C GLY A 67 7.74 -8.20 -7.56
N SER A 68 7.89 -7.12 -6.79
CA SER A 68 9.04 -6.22 -6.85
C SER A 68 10.35 -6.93 -6.49
N LEU A 69 10.34 -7.71 -5.40
CA LEU A 69 11.48 -8.54 -5.00
C LEU A 69 11.84 -9.58 -6.06
N LEU A 70 10.85 -10.22 -6.68
CA LEU A 70 11.07 -11.17 -7.77
C LEU A 70 11.70 -10.51 -9.00
N VAL A 71 11.31 -9.28 -9.34
CA VAL A 71 11.95 -8.51 -10.42
C VAL A 71 13.40 -8.12 -10.06
N LEU A 72 13.67 -7.76 -8.80
CA LEU A 72 15.04 -7.55 -8.32
C LEU A 72 15.90 -8.82 -8.45
N VAL A 73 15.36 -9.97 -8.06
CA VAL A 73 16.02 -11.28 -8.21
C VAL A 73 16.24 -11.62 -9.68
N ALA A 74 15.25 -11.35 -10.54
CA ALA A 74 15.30 -11.60 -11.97
C ALA A 74 16.50 -10.92 -12.64
N GLY A 75 16.91 -9.75 -12.14
CA GLY A 75 18.11 -9.08 -12.61
C GLY A 75 18.03 -8.65 -14.08
N GLY A 76 19.18 -8.41 -14.71
CA GLY A 76 19.26 -8.11 -16.13
C GLY A 76 18.70 -6.73 -16.49
N GLU A 77 18.12 -6.58 -17.68
CA GLU A 77 17.72 -5.26 -18.22
C GLU A 77 16.74 -4.48 -17.33
N LEU A 78 15.88 -5.17 -16.56
CA LEU A 78 14.88 -4.55 -15.68
C LEU A 78 15.48 -3.86 -14.45
N THR A 79 16.73 -4.16 -14.12
CA THR A 79 17.42 -3.69 -12.89
C THR A 79 18.83 -3.18 -13.17
N ARG A 80 19.34 -3.33 -14.41
CA ARG A 80 20.70 -2.92 -14.79
C ARG A 80 20.93 -1.43 -14.59
N PRO A 81 20.02 -0.51 -14.99
CA PRO A 81 20.12 0.87 -14.57
C PRO A 81 19.89 0.95 -13.05
N TRP A 82 20.81 1.57 -12.32
CA TRP A 82 20.74 1.64 -10.86
C TRP A 82 19.41 2.27 -10.37
N PHE A 83 18.88 3.26 -11.11
CA PHE A 83 17.59 3.87 -10.80
C PHE A 83 16.44 2.87 -10.92
N ALA A 84 16.49 1.94 -11.89
CA ALA A 84 15.44 0.94 -12.09
C ALA A 84 15.45 -0.09 -10.95
N ALA A 85 16.62 -0.62 -10.59
CA ALA A 85 16.76 -1.47 -9.41
C ALA A 85 16.25 -0.75 -8.15
N TRP A 86 16.61 0.52 -8.00
CA TRP A 86 16.18 1.30 -6.85
C TRP A 86 14.66 1.52 -6.80
N SER A 87 14.01 1.76 -7.95
CA SER A 87 12.54 1.86 -8.01
C SER A 87 11.84 0.58 -7.55
N TRP A 88 12.34 -0.60 -7.94
CA TRP A 88 11.79 -1.88 -7.45
C TRP A 88 12.02 -2.07 -5.94
N GLY A 89 13.18 -1.65 -5.43
CA GLY A 89 13.46 -1.63 -3.99
C GLY A 89 12.53 -0.69 -3.22
N ALA A 90 12.39 0.55 -3.68
CA ALA A 90 11.51 1.55 -3.10
C ALA A 90 10.04 1.09 -3.13
N MET A 91 9.59 0.49 -4.23
CA MET A 91 8.25 -0.09 -4.32
C MET A 91 8.05 -1.20 -3.29
N THR A 92 9.05 -2.08 -3.07
CA THR A 92 8.97 -3.10 -2.02
C THR A 92 8.74 -2.47 -0.64
N VAL A 93 9.56 -1.48 -0.27
CA VAL A 93 9.46 -0.79 1.02
C VAL A 93 8.11 -0.09 1.17
N GLY A 94 7.69 0.65 0.15
CA GLY A 94 6.41 1.35 0.14
C GLY A 94 5.23 0.40 0.32
N MET A 95 5.22 -0.73 -0.38
CA MET A 95 4.13 -1.70 -0.29
C MET A 95 4.06 -2.40 1.07
N VAL A 96 5.19 -2.67 1.72
CA VAL A 96 5.20 -3.16 3.12
C VAL A 96 4.56 -2.14 4.06
N PHE A 97 4.93 -0.87 3.90
CA PHE A 97 4.34 0.20 4.70
C PHE A 97 2.82 0.35 4.47
N PHE A 98 2.39 0.44 3.21
CA PHE A 98 0.97 0.60 2.87
C PHE A 98 0.13 -0.63 3.27
N THR A 99 0.71 -1.82 3.32
CA THR A 99 0.06 -3.00 3.92
C THR A 99 -0.26 -2.74 5.40
N GLY A 100 0.71 -2.25 6.17
CA GLY A 100 0.52 -1.90 7.58
C GLY A 100 -0.57 -0.85 7.77
N VAL A 101 -0.55 0.22 6.96
CA VAL A 101 -1.61 1.25 6.95
C VAL A 101 -2.97 0.63 6.70
N ALA A 102 -3.10 -0.19 5.63
CA ALA A 102 -4.37 -0.78 5.26
C ALA A 102 -4.91 -1.69 6.38
N LEU A 103 -4.05 -2.49 7.02
CA LEU A 103 -4.44 -3.35 8.14
C LEU A 103 -4.85 -2.54 9.37
N ILE A 104 -4.09 -1.52 9.77
CA ILE A 104 -4.46 -0.66 10.91
C ILE A 104 -5.79 0.03 10.64
N ASN A 105 -5.99 0.53 9.42
CA ASN A 105 -7.24 1.20 9.06
C ASN A 105 -8.44 0.25 9.08
N GLY A 106 -8.26 -0.97 8.54
CA GLY A 106 -9.31 -1.99 8.48
C GLY A 106 -9.64 -2.64 9.82
N TRP A 107 -8.66 -2.88 10.69
CA TRP A 107 -8.82 -3.68 11.92
C TRP A 107 -8.82 -2.86 13.21
N VAL A 108 -8.11 -1.73 13.26
CA VAL A 108 -8.02 -0.91 14.47
C VAL A 108 -8.97 0.28 14.35
N MET A 109 -8.79 1.10 13.32
CA MET A 109 -9.55 2.36 13.18
C MET A 109 -11.04 2.09 12.96
N HIS A 110 -11.36 1.13 12.09
CA HIS A 110 -12.76 0.75 11.84
C HIS A 110 -13.43 0.11 13.06
N TYR A 111 -12.74 -0.80 13.76
CA TYR A 111 -13.26 -1.43 14.97
C TYR A 111 -13.61 -0.37 16.03
N LEU A 112 -12.68 0.55 16.30
CA LEU A 112 -12.91 1.62 17.28
C LEU A 112 -14.07 2.52 16.89
N THR A 113 -14.14 2.93 15.61
CA THR A 113 -15.27 3.69 15.08
C THR A 113 -16.60 2.97 15.29
N ALA A 114 -16.66 1.68 14.93
CA ALA A 114 -17.86 0.85 15.05
C ALA A 114 -18.32 0.64 16.50
N HIS A 115 -17.41 0.75 17.47
CA HIS A 115 -17.69 0.60 18.90
C HIS A 115 -17.82 1.93 19.64
N GLY A 116 -18.10 3.01 18.90
CA GLY A 116 -18.43 4.30 19.50
C GLY A 116 -17.24 5.03 20.12
N ALA A 117 -16.00 4.73 19.68
CA ALA A 117 -14.85 5.52 20.06
C ALA A 117 -15.14 6.99 19.72
N PRO A 118 -14.91 7.94 20.65
CA PRO A 118 -15.24 9.33 20.40
C PRO A 118 -14.43 9.82 19.20
N THR A 119 -15.14 10.20 18.15
CA THR A 119 -14.55 10.79 16.92
C THR A 119 -13.87 12.14 17.20
N SER A 120 -14.13 12.70 18.38
CA SER A 120 -13.55 13.92 18.93
C SER A 120 -12.34 13.69 19.85
N VAL A 121 -11.96 12.44 20.18
CA VAL A 121 -10.78 12.14 21.00
C VAL A 121 -9.58 11.89 20.07
N PRO A 122 -8.70 12.88 19.85
CA PRO A 122 -7.91 12.97 18.64
C PRO A 122 -6.64 12.12 18.67
N LEU A 123 -6.19 11.63 19.82
CA LEU A 123 -4.80 11.21 19.97
C LEU A 123 -4.45 9.97 19.13
N LEU A 124 -5.37 9.00 19.01
CA LEU A 124 -5.14 7.80 18.20
C LEU A 124 -5.25 8.09 16.69
N TYR A 125 -6.27 8.84 16.28
CA TYR A 125 -6.44 9.24 14.88
C TYR A 125 -5.31 10.20 14.44
N ASP A 126 -4.85 11.10 15.32
CA ASP A 126 -3.70 11.98 15.09
C ASP A 126 -2.40 11.17 15.03
N ALA A 127 -2.19 10.21 15.93
CA ALA A 127 -1.03 9.32 15.85
C ALA A 127 -1.02 8.48 14.56
N PHE A 128 -2.18 7.96 14.15
CA PHE A 128 -2.32 7.25 12.87
C PHE A 128 -2.08 8.18 11.68
N ASN A 129 -2.66 9.37 11.67
CA ASN A 129 -2.46 10.36 10.61
C ASN A 129 -1.00 10.83 10.54
N ARG A 130 -0.30 11.00 11.67
CA ARG A 130 1.14 11.31 11.71
C ARG A 130 1.99 10.14 11.22
N LEU A 131 1.61 8.91 11.53
CA LEU A 131 2.27 7.72 10.97
C LEU A 131 2.07 7.69 9.45
N LEU A 132 0.84 7.88 8.98
CA LEU A 132 0.49 7.90 7.56
C LEU A 132 1.23 9.02 6.81
N LEU A 133 1.20 10.24 7.35
CA LEU A 133 1.88 11.41 6.80
C LEU A 133 3.39 11.35 6.97
N GLY A 134 3.95 10.63 7.94
CA GLY A 134 5.40 10.54 8.13
C GLY A 134 6.01 9.45 7.25
N TYR A 135 5.34 8.32 7.11
CA TYR A 135 5.82 7.17 6.37
C TYR A 135 5.26 7.04 4.95
N GLY A 136 4.15 7.72 4.63
CA GLY A 136 3.66 7.85 3.26
C GLY A 136 4.72 8.43 2.31
N TRP A 137 5.66 9.21 2.85
CA TRP A 137 6.86 9.68 2.14
C TRP A 137 7.85 8.55 1.81
N LEU A 138 8.04 7.57 2.68
CA LEU A 138 9.00 6.48 2.46
C LEU A 138 8.56 5.51 1.35
N GLY A 139 7.28 5.45 1.02
CA GLY A 139 6.73 4.65 -0.08
C GLY A 139 6.63 5.39 -1.42
N ASN A 140 6.91 6.69 -1.45
CA ASN A 140 6.84 7.51 -2.66
C ASN A 140 8.24 7.67 -3.27
N PRO A 141 8.51 7.19 -4.50
CA PRO A 141 9.80 7.39 -5.16
C PRO A 141 10.20 8.88 -5.32
N LEU A 142 9.24 9.81 -5.26
CA LEU A 142 9.49 11.27 -5.34
C LEU A 142 10.17 11.83 -4.07
N PHE A 143 10.05 11.16 -2.93
CA PHE A 143 10.73 11.54 -1.69
C PHE A 143 12.26 11.52 -1.83
N LEU A 144 12.76 10.65 -2.68
CA LEU A 144 14.18 10.53 -2.99
C LEU A 144 14.71 11.72 -3.83
N ALA A 145 13.80 12.53 -4.38
CA ALA A 145 14.09 13.80 -5.03
C ALA A 145 13.72 15.02 -4.15
N GLY A 146 13.31 14.81 -2.89
CA GLY A 146 12.98 15.89 -1.96
C GLY A 146 11.63 16.60 -2.21
N LEU A 147 10.70 15.93 -2.90
CA LEU A 147 9.33 16.38 -3.20
C LEU A 147 8.29 15.59 -2.43
#